data_AF-A0A0K2GDA6-F1
#
_entry.id   AF-A0A0K2GDA6-F1
#
_cell.length_a   1.000
_cell.length_b   1.000
_cell.length_c   1.000
_cell.angle_alpha   90.00
_cell.angle_beta   90.00
_cell.angle_gamma   90.00
#
_symmetry.space_group_name_H-M   'P 1'
#
loop_
_entity.id
_entity.type
_entity.pdbx_description
1 polymer ?
#
loop_
_entity_poly.entity_id
_entity_poly.type
_entity_poly.pdbx_seq_one_letter_code
_entity_poly.pdbx_strand_id
1 'polypeptide(L)'
;MFKIKKKAEKQKPAVLYNIIEDYSEFDAPGNVTACAMTLPEDLPAHAKVLSESYDVPLETMTKLLAEGGVYVYPHVGGLLTRGLFACSADPAGGQPKQTFVLDLVQFAEAEQWARARALPLLDAAVQVFHRTLPEELQTKLRQKNLGIDYRTLDRAVAKGGDIKYIDFRKDWSPHFKRLCIMPDGRLVETGGLEEFAQLHGITVAQAKTLVEQGGILEVDGEVLACQIVNGQPAVARFSAKHYTKAKELMASKGLHVMDALSEVGYNDPAMMRGLMRKELTGGR
;
A
#
# COMPACT_ATOMS: atom_id res chain seq x y z
N MET A 1 0.10 6.52 -57.11
CA MET A 1 -0.79 7.02 -56.05
C MET A 1 -0.55 6.18 -54.78
N PHE A 2 0.30 6.64 -53.88
CA PHE A 2 0.70 5.87 -52.69
C PHE A 2 -0.38 6.02 -51.59
N LYS A 3 -1.12 4.93 -51.31
CA LYS A 3 -2.07 4.87 -50.18
C LYS A 3 -1.29 4.69 -48.88
N ILE A 4 -1.15 5.76 -48.11
CA ILE A 4 -0.67 5.70 -46.72
C ILE A 4 -1.72 4.94 -45.91
N LYS A 5 -1.42 3.70 -45.53
CA LYS A 5 -2.22 2.96 -44.55
C LYS A 5 -2.16 3.74 -43.23
N LYS A 6 -3.32 4.26 -42.78
CA LYS A 6 -3.51 4.78 -41.41
C LYS A 6 -3.00 3.69 -40.46
N LYS A 7 -1.89 3.96 -39.75
CA LYS A 7 -1.47 3.12 -38.62
C LYS A 7 -2.68 3.01 -37.71
N ALA A 8 -3.11 1.78 -37.41
CA ALA A 8 -4.07 1.56 -36.34
C ALA A 8 -3.55 2.30 -35.10
N GLU A 9 -4.38 3.14 -34.49
CA GLU A 9 -4.07 3.74 -33.20
C GLU A 9 -3.64 2.61 -32.28
N LYS A 10 -2.41 2.67 -31.77
CA LYS A 10 -2.02 1.80 -30.67
C LYS A 10 -3.04 2.06 -29.57
N GLN A 11 -3.86 1.05 -29.24
CA GLN A 11 -4.69 1.08 -28.04
C GLN A 11 -3.77 1.46 -26.88
N LYS A 12 -3.95 2.67 -26.35
CA LYS A 12 -3.27 3.04 -25.12
C LYS A 12 -3.77 2.07 -24.05
N PRO A 13 -2.88 1.46 -23.25
CA PRO A 13 -3.31 0.61 -22.16
C PRO A 13 -4.27 1.41 -21.27
N ALA A 14 -5.30 0.73 -20.75
CA ALA A 14 -6.22 1.33 -19.80
C ALA A 14 -5.40 1.77 -18.57
N VAL A 15 -5.26 3.08 -18.40
CA VAL A 15 -4.64 3.66 -17.21
C VAL A 15 -5.71 3.71 -16.14
N LEU A 16 -5.52 2.94 -15.06
CA LEU A 16 -6.50 2.83 -13.98
C LEU A 16 -6.66 4.15 -13.20
N TYR A 17 -5.54 4.78 -12.88
CA TYR A 17 -5.48 6.09 -12.22
C TYR A 17 -4.63 7.03 -13.03
N ASN A 18 -5.12 8.24 -13.23
CA ASN A 18 -4.37 9.29 -13.93
C ASN A 18 -3.96 10.44 -13.00
N ILE A 19 -4.32 10.35 -11.73
CA ILE A 19 -3.91 11.24 -10.64
C ILE A 19 -3.53 10.33 -9.46
N ILE A 20 -2.36 10.53 -8.87
CA ILE A 20 -1.90 9.81 -7.68
C ILE A 20 -1.35 10.87 -6.73
N GLU A 21 -1.95 11.01 -5.55
CA GLU A 21 -1.45 11.85 -4.47
C GLU A 21 -1.15 10.98 -3.25
N ASP A 22 0.08 11.13 -2.74
CA ASP A 22 0.54 10.38 -1.58
C ASP A 22 0.45 11.27 -0.34
N TYR A 23 -0.30 10.80 0.65
CA TYR A 23 -0.47 11.46 1.94
C TYR A 23 0.16 10.64 3.05
N SER A 24 1.19 9.85 2.70
CA SER A 24 1.97 9.13 3.69
C SER A 24 2.86 10.10 4.47
N GLU A 25 2.42 10.46 5.67
CA GLU A 25 3.31 11.01 6.70
C GLU A 25 3.64 9.90 7.70
N PHE A 26 4.84 9.96 8.26
CA PHE A 26 5.47 8.91 9.10
C PHE A 26 4.73 8.50 10.38
N ASP A 27 3.59 9.12 10.69
CA ASP A 27 2.79 8.86 11.88
C ASP A 27 1.43 8.23 11.55
N ALA A 28 1.07 7.17 12.27
CA ALA A 28 -0.18 6.44 12.07
C ALA A 28 -1.43 7.34 12.27
N PRO A 29 -2.51 7.18 11.49
CA PRO A 29 -2.72 6.20 10.42
C PRO A 29 -2.30 6.75 9.04
N GLY A 30 -1.11 7.34 8.94
CA GLY A 30 -0.60 8.05 7.78
C GLY A 30 -0.02 7.20 6.65
N ASN A 31 -0.73 6.19 6.14
CA ASN A 31 -0.41 5.57 4.85
C ASN A 31 -1.66 5.55 3.98
N VAL A 32 -2.04 6.70 3.40
CA VAL A 32 -3.16 6.77 2.46
C VAL A 32 -2.67 7.40 1.16
N THR A 33 -2.70 6.62 0.09
CA THR A 33 -2.54 7.14 -1.27
C THR A 33 -3.93 7.34 -1.88
N ALA A 34 -4.22 8.56 -2.34
CA ALA A 34 -5.42 8.85 -3.11
C ALA A 34 -5.11 8.63 -4.60
N CYS A 35 -5.64 7.53 -5.13
CA CYS A 35 -5.52 7.15 -6.53
C CYS A 35 -6.81 7.55 -7.25
N ALA A 36 -6.77 8.59 -8.07
CA ALA A 36 -7.96 9.18 -8.67
C ALA A 36 -7.97 9.08 -10.20
N MET A 37 -9.18 9.13 -10.76
CA MET A 37 -9.40 9.17 -12.21
C MET A 37 -10.38 10.27 -12.63
N THR A 38 -10.05 10.94 -13.73
CA THR A 38 -10.93 11.92 -14.41
C THR A 38 -11.64 11.35 -15.63
N LEU A 39 -11.18 10.20 -16.15
CA LEU A 39 -11.77 9.54 -17.31
C LEU A 39 -13.00 8.69 -16.93
N PRO A 40 -13.88 8.36 -17.89
CA PRO A 40 -14.92 7.38 -17.67
C PRO A 40 -14.36 6.04 -17.21
N GLU A 41 -15.08 5.39 -16.30
CA GLU A 41 -14.69 4.11 -15.73
C GLU A 41 -14.94 2.97 -16.73
N ASP A 42 -13.91 2.15 -16.98
CA ASP A 42 -14.04 0.84 -17.59
C ASP A 42 -14.33 -0.18 -16.49
N LEU A 43 -15.61 -0.37 -16.18
CA LEU A 43 -16.05 -1.17 -15.04
C LEU A 43 -15.48 -2.61 -15.05
N PRO A 44 -15.51 -3.38 -16.15
CA PRO A 44 -14.90 -4.71 -16.19
C PRO A 44 -13.39 -4.71 -15.89
N ALA A 45 -12.63 -3.80 -16.49
CA ALA A 45 -11.18 -3.72 -16.26
C ALA A 45 -10.89 -3.27 -14.82
N HIS A 46 -11.64 -2.29 -14.33
CA HIS A 46 -11.50 -1.76 -12.98
C HIS A 46 -11.82 -2.81 -11.92
N ALA A 47 -12.93 -3.52 -12.06
CA ALA A 47 -13.33 -4.60 -11.16
C ALA A 47 -12.27 -5.71 -11.10
N LYS A 48 -11.67 -6.07 -12.23
CA LYS A 48 -10.58 -7.03 -12.28
C LYS A 48 -9.37 -6.57 -11.46
N VAL A 49 -8.89 -5.35 -11.69
CA VAL A 49 -7.69 -4.87 -10.99
C VAL A 49 -7.94 -4.72 -9.49
N LEU A 50 -9.09 -4.19 -9.07
CA LEU A 50 -9.39 -4.08 -7.64
C LEU A 50 -9.65 -5.43 -6.99
N SER A 51 -10.30 -6.37 -7.69
CA SER A 51 -10.51 -7.73 -7.21
C SER A 51 -9.17 -8.41 -6.89
N GLU A 52 -8.19 -8.29 -7.79
CA GLU A 52 -6.84 -8.82 -7.59
C GLU A 52 -6.08 -8.06 -6.49
N SER A 53 -6.21 -6.73 -6.44
CA SER A 53 -5.49 -5.88 -5.47
C SER A 53 -6.00 -6.07 -4.04
N TYR A 54 -7.30 -6.29 -3.90
CA TYR A 54 -8.02 -6.33 -2.63
C TYR A 54 -8.61 -7.70 -2.31
N ASP A 55 -8.20 -8.75 -3.02
CA ASP A 55 -8.59 -10.13 -2.72
C ASP A 55 -10.11 -10.28 -2.45
N VAL A 56 -10.91 -9.54 -3.23
CA VAL A 56 -12.38 -9.58 -3.21
C VAL A 56 -12.81 -10.34 -4.45
N PRO A 57 -13.74 -11.32 -4.35
CA PRO A 57 -14.18 -12.06 -5.53
C PRO A 57 -14.66 -11.14 -6.66
N LEU A 58 -14.26 -11.42 -7.90
CA LEU A 58 -14.50 -10.54 -9.05
C LEU A 58 -15.98 -10.14 -9.23
N GLU A 59 -16.89 -11.10 -9.08
CA GLU A 59 -18.33 -10.83 -9.18
C GLU A 59 -18.81 -9.89 -8.08
N THR A 60 -18.26 -10.04 -6.86
CA THR A 60 -18.56 -9.17 -5.72
C THR A 60 -18.00 -7.77 -5.95
N MET A 61 -16.76 -7.65 -6.41
CA MET A 61 -16.14 -6.36 -6.73
C MET A 61 -16.91 -5.63 -7.85
N THR A 62 -17.34 -6.35 -8.89
CA THR A 62 -18.14 -5.78 -9.98
C THR A 62 -19.45 -5.21 -9.45
N LYS A 63 -20.14 -5.95 -8.57
CA LYS A 63 -21.38 -5.49 -7.94
C LYS A 63 -21.16 -4.26 -7.07
N LEU A 64 -20.12 -4.28 -6.22
CA LEU A 64 -19.77 -3.15 -5.36
C LEU A 64 -19.48 -1.87 -6.16
N LEU A 65 -18.74 -1.97 -7.26
CA LEU A 65 -18.42 -0.81 -8.09
C LEU A 65 -19.65 -0.26 -8.84
N ALA A 66 -20.64 -1.10 -9.12
CA ALA A 66 -21.87 -0.70 -9.80
C ALA A 66 -22.92 -0.10 -8.84
N GLU A 67 -23.08 -0.69 -7.66
CA GLU A 67 -24.21 -0.41 -6.75
C GLU A 67 -23.78 0.34 -5.48
N GLY A 68 -22.48 0.36 -5.16
CA GLY A 68 -22.00 0.71 -3.84
C GLY A 68 -22.24 -0.41 -2.83
N GLY A 69 -21.65 -0.28 -1.63
CA GLY A 69 -21.82 -1.25 -0.54
C GLY A 69 -20.52 -1.59 0.16
N VAL A 70 -20.58 -2.66 0.95
CA VAL A 70 -19.43 -3.17 1.71
C VAL A 70 -19.23 -4.66 1.46
N TYR A 71 -17.97 -5.08 1.46
CA TYR A 71 -17.56 -6.47 1.56
C TYR A 71 -16.79 -6.65 2.86
N VAL A 72 -17.38 -7.41 3.78
CA VAL A 72 -16.73 -7.79 5.03
C VAL A 72 -15.89 -9.04 4.75
N TYR A 73 -14.61 -8.99 5.08
CA TYR A 73 -13.72 -10.12 4.81
C TYR A 73 -14.11 -11.33 5.66
N PRO A 74 -14.11 -12.55 5.09
CA PRO A 74 -14.42 -13.75 5.84
C PRO A 74 -13.38 -14.04 6.91
N HIS A 75 -13.79 -14.71 7.98
CA HIS A 75 -12.86 -15.19 8.99
C HIS A 75 -12.02 -16.33 8.42
N VAL A 76 -10.71 -16.30 8.60
CA VAL A 76 -9.79 -17.37 8.18
C VAL A 76 -9.34 -18.11 9.43
N GLY A 77 -9.68 -19.40 9.55
CA GLY A 77 -9.33 -20.20 10.72
C GLY A 77 -9.94 -19.70 12.04
N GLY A 78 -11.06 -18.96 11.98
CA GLY A 78 -11.71 -18.35 13.16
C GLY A 78 -11.14 -17.00 13.60
N LEU A 79 -10.14 -16.46 12.88
CA LEU A 79 -9.57 -15.14 13.13
C LEU A 79 -10.03 -14.14 12.05
N LEU A 80 -10.41 -12.94 12.49
CA LEU A 80 -10.66 -11.80 11.60
C LEU A 80 -9.32 -11.12 11.31
N THR A 81 -8.86 -11.20 10.07
CA THR A 81 -7.53 -10.69 9.67
C THR A 81 -7.63 -9.38 8.87
N ARG A 82 -8.84 -9.01 8.41
CA ARG A 82 -9.14 -7.81 7.62
C ARG A 82 -10.53 -7.30 8.00
N GLY A 83 -10.74 -5.98 8.01
CA GLY A 83 -12.01 -5.37 8.40
C GLY A 83 -13.05 -5.45 7.29
N LEU A 84 -13.05 -4.44 6.41
CA LEU A 84 -13.92 -4.44 5.24
C LEU A 84 -13.31 -3.68 4.06
N PHE A 85 -13.82 -3.97 2.87
CA PHE A 85 -13.74 -3.10 1.70
C PHE A 85 -15.08 -2.37 1.55
N ALA A 86 -15.04 -1.09 1.21
CA ALA A 86 -16.20 -0.26 0.97
C ALA A 86 -16.14 0.41 -0.39
N CYS A 87 -17.30 0.50 -1.04
CA CYS A 87 -17.54 1.34 -2.21
C CYS A 87 -18.67 2.31 -1.87
N SER A 88 -18.35 3.59 -1.75
CA SER A 88 -19.30 4.68 -1.56
C SER A 88 -19.54 5.34 -2.91
N ALA A 89 -20.71 5.12 -3.50
CA ALA A 89 -21.16 5.79 -4.71
C ALA A 89 -22.28 6.78 -4.36
N ASP A 90 -22.18 8.01 -4.82
CA ASP A 90 -23.28 8.97 -4.71
C ASP A 90 -24.32 8.71 -5.82
N PRO A 91 -25.56 8.30 -5.48
CA PRO A 91 -26.60 8.03 -6.46
C PRO A 91 -26.99 9.26 -7.28
N ALA A 92 -26.79 10.46 -6.74
CA ALA A 92 -27.07 11.72 -7.42
C ALA A 92 -25.91 12.19 -8.32
N GLY A 93 -24.75 11.52 -8.25
CA GLY A 93 -23.56 11.84 -9.05
C GLY A 93 -22.89 13.18 -8.70
N GLY A 94 -23.21 13.76 -7.54
CA GLY A 94 -22.64 15.02 -7.06
C GLY A 94 -21.25 14.87 -6.43
N GLN A 95 -20.90 13.67 -5.97
CA GLN A 95 -19.59 13.32 -5.44
C GLN A 95 -18.92 12.22 -6.28
N PRO A 96 -17.56 12.24 -6.40
CA PRO A 96 -16.85 11.13 -7.01
C PRO A 96 -17.11 9.84 -6.23
N LYS A 97 -17.21 8.72 -6.93
CA LYS A 97 -17.27 7.41 -6.29
C LYS A 97 -15.97 7.17 -5.51
N GLN A 98 -16.07 6.65 -4.31
CA GLN A 98 -14.93 6.41 -3.42
C GLN A 98 -14.85 4.94 -3.07
N THR A 99 -13.66 4.35 -3.14
CA THR A 99 -13.38 3.04 -2.55
C THR A 99 -12.29 3.18 -1.50
N PHE A 100 -12.41 2.38 -0.45
CA PHE A 100 -11.47 2.38 0.65
C PHE A 100 -11.62 1.09 1.45
N VAL A 101 -10.69 0.89 2.36
CA VAL A 101 -10.68 -0.25 3.26
C VAL A 101 -10.58 0.22 4.70
N LEU A 102 -11.18 -0.55 5.59
CA LEU A 102 -11.01 -0.37 7.02
C LEU A 102 -10.18 -1.51 7.58
N ASP A 103 -9.22 -1.14 8.41
CA ASP A 103 -8.53 -2.10 9.27
C ASP A 103 -9.47 -2.64 10.37
N LEU A 104 -8.99 -3.59 11.17
CA LEU A 104 -9.79 -4.25 12.20
C LEU A 104 -10.32 -3.28 13.27
N VAL A 105 -9.54 -2.26 13.64
CA VAL A 105 -9.92 -1.29 14.68
C VAL A 105 -11.00 -0.36 14.14
N GLN A 106 -10.78 0.18 12.94
CA GLN A 106 -11.76 1.01 12.24
C GLN A 106 -13.04 0.24 11.95
N PHE A 107 -12.93 -1.04 11.56
CA PHE A 107 -14.09 -1.90 11.31
C PHE A 107 -14.89 -2.16 12.59
N ALA A 108 -14.24 -2.52 13.69
CA ALA A 108 -14.91 -2.73 14.97
C ALA A 108 -15.64 -1.46 15.44
N GLU A 109 -15.02 -0.29 15.26
CA GLU A 109 -15.67 0.99 15.55
C GLU A 109 -16.88 1.23 14.64
N ALA A 110 -16.75 1.00 13.34
CA ALA A 110 -17.83 1.16 12.37
C ALA A 110 -19.01 0.23 12.69
N GLU A 111 -18.76 -1.03 13.07
CA GLU A 111 -19.80 -1.96 13.53
C GLU A 111 -20.50 -1.46 14.79
N GLN A 112 -19.74 -0.99 15.78
CA GLN A 112 -20.30 -0.46 17.01
C GLN A 112 -21.19 0.76 16.73
N TRP A 113 -20.75 1.66 15.85
CA TRP A 113 -21.51 2.84 15.47
C TRP A 113 -22.77 2.51 14.67
N ALA A 114 -22.67 1.60 13.71
CA ALA A 114 -23.81 1.12 12.92
C ALA A 114 -24.89 0.55 13.84
N ARG A 115 -24.50 -0.28 14.82
CA ARG A 115 -25.42 -0.88 15.80
C ARG A 115 -26.01 0.16 16.75
N ALA A 116 -25.18 1.02 17.33
CA ALA A 116 -25.60 2.01 18.32
C ALA A 116 -26.57 3.05 17.75
N ARG A 117 -26.48 3.33 16.44
CA ARG A 117 -27.27 4.37 15.75
C ARG A 117 -28.28 3.83 14.75
N ALA A 118 -28.41 2.51 14.61
CA ALA A 118 -29.24 1.85 13.60
C ALA A 118 -28.99 2.39 12.17
N LEU A 119 -27.71 2.58 11.82
CA LEU A 119 -27.29 3.07 10.51
C LEU A 119 -26.82 1.92 9.61
N PRO A 120 -26.92 2.05 8.27
CA PRO A 120 -26.24 1.17 7.34
C PRO A 120 -24.74 1.10 7.64
N LEU A 121 -24.14 -0.09 7.53
CA LEU A 121 -22.72 -0.29 7.81
C LEU A 121 -21.83 0.55 6.88
N LEU A 122 -22.24 0.78 5.63
CA LEU A 122 -21.54 1.66 4.70
C LEU A 122 -21.45 3.09 5.24
N ASP A 123 -22.55 3.65 5.74
CA ASP A 123 -22.59 5.02 6.25
C ASP A 123 -21.71 5.17 7.49
N ALA A 124 -21.72 4.17 8.38
CA ALA A 124 -20.82 4.13 9.54
C ALA A 124 -19.35 4.01 9.11
N ALA A 125 -19.05 3.17 8.11
CA ALA A 125 -17.71 2.98 7.57
C ALA A 125 -17.16 4.26 6.94
N VAL A 126 -17.98 5.01 6.17
CA VAL A 126 -17.60 6.30 5.59
C VAL A 126 -17.25 7.31 6.68
N GLN A 127 -18.06 7.41 7.74
CA GLN A 127 -17.78 8.35 8.83
C GLN A 127 -16.50 8.00 9.59
N VAL A 128 -16.27 6.73 9.91
CA VAL A 128 -15.03 6.29 10.57
C VAL A 128 -13.84 6.57 9.65
N PHE A 129 -13.94 6.20 8.37
CA PHE A 129 -12.89 6.40 7.38
C PHE A 129 -12.45 7.87 7.30
N HIS A 130 -13.38 8.79 6.99
CA HIS A 130 -13.07 10.21 6.81
C HIS A 130 -12.49 10.85 8.07
N ARG A 131 -13.00 10.51 9.26
CA ARG A 131 -12.50 11.05 10.52
C ARG A 131 -11.06 10.61 10.83
N THR A 132 -10.65 9.45 10.31
CA THR A 132 -9.30 8.89 10.50
C THR A 132 -8.30 9.30 9.43
N LEU A 133 -8.70 10.10 8.43
CA LEU A 133 -7.78 10.59 7.40
C LEU A 133 -6.86 11.70 7.96
N PRO A 134 -5.68 11.92 7.38
CA PRO A 134 -4.84 13.08 7.68
C PRO A 134 -5.60 14.41 7.47
N GLU A 135 -5.32 15.42 8.30
CA GLU A 135 -6.02 16.72 8.26
C GLU A 135 -5.92 17.42 6.90
N GLU A 136 -4.75 17.30 6.24
CA GLU A 136 -4.56 17.83 4.88
C GLU A 136 -5.54 17.17 3.90
N LEU A 137 -5.63 15.84 3.89
CA LEU A 137 -6.51 15.11 2.99
C LEU A 137 -7.99 15.39 3.30
N GLN A 138 -8.37 15.51 4.58
CA GLN A 138 -9.71 15.96 4.97
C GLN A 138 -10.02 17.36 4.43
N THR A 139 -9.03 18.26 4.45
CA THR A 139 -9.17 19.63 3.93
C THR A 139 -9.34 19.63 2.42
N LYS A 140 -8.55 18.83 1.71
CA LYS A 140 -8.66 18.68 0.25
C LYS A 140 -9.98 18.02 -0.16
N LEU A 141 -10.50 17.04 0.58
CA LEU A 141 -11.80 16.43 0.30
C LEU A 141 -12.97 17.41 0.37
N ARG A 142 -12.83 18.52 1.11
CA ARG A 142 -13.82 19.61 1.13
C ARG A 142 -13.71 20.56 -0.07
N GLN A 143 -12.64 20.46 -0.85
CA GLN A 143 -12.39 21.28 -2.02
C GLN A 143 -12.87 20.55 -3.28
N LYS A 144 -13.30 21.32 -4.29
CA LYS A 144 -13.65 20.75 -5.59
C LYS A 144 -12.43 20.03 -6.17
N ASN A 145 -12.60 18.78 -6.63
CA ASN A 145 -11.55 17.95 -7.23
C ASN A 145 -10.29 17.84 -6.36
N LEU A 146 -10.44 17.67 -5.04
CA LEU A 146 -9.34 17.60 -4.09
C LEU A 146 -8.44 18.86 -4.05
N GLY A 147 -8.88 19.98 -4.62
CA GLY A 147 -8.06 21.19 -4.71
C GLY A 147 -6.97 21.14 -5.78
N ILE A 148 -7.01 20.16 -6.68
CA ILE A 148 -5.98 19.95 -7.69
C ILE A 148 -5.91 21.13 -8.67
N ASP A 149 -4.71 21.68 -8.85
CA ASP A 149 -4.45 22.64 -9.91
C ASP A 149 -4.25 21.92 -11.25
N TYR A 150 -5.32 21.88 -12.06
CA TYR A 150 -5.30 21.28 -13.40
C TYR A 150 -4.25 21.86 -14.34
N ARG A 151 -3.66 23.03 -14.06
CA ARG A 151 -2.58 23.62 -14.86
C ARG A 151 -1.25 22.91 -14.67
N THR A 152 -1.06 22.22 -13.54
CA THR A 152 0.16 21.48 -13.22
C THR A 152 0.12 20.03 -13.70
N LEU A 153 -1.06 19.53 -14.07
CA LEU A 153 -1.26 18.17 -14.59
C LEU A 153 -0.90 18.05 -16.08
N ASP A 154 -0.60 16.83 -16.50
CA ASP A 154 -0.50 16.50 -17.93
C ASP A 154 -1.80 16.85 -18.66
N ARG A 155 -1.69 17.41 -19.86
CA ARG A 155 -2.84 17.90 -20.64
C ARG A 155 -3.86 16.80 -20.95
N ALA A 156 -3.46 15.53 -21.05
CA ALA A 156 -4.38 14.43 -21.28
C ALA A 156 -5.22 14.13 -20.03
N VAL A 157 -4.66 14.30 -18.84
CA VAL A 157 -5.35 14.14 -17.55
C VAL A 157 -6.31 15.30 -17.31
N ALA A 158 -5.83 16.54 -17.53
CA ALA A 158 -6.63 17.74 -17.33
C ALA A 158 -7.86 17.81 -18.24
N LYS A 159 -7.79 17.24 -19.45
CA LYS A 159 -8.92 17.15 -20.39
C LYS A 159 -10.08 16.30 -19.86
N GLY A 160 -9.85 15.38 -18.93
CA GLY A 160 -10.92 14.58 -18.32
C GLY A 160 -11.87 15.39 -17.41
N GLY A 161 -11.47 16.59 -17.00
CA GLY A 161 -12.28 17.45 -16.15
C GLY A 161 -12.34 16.95 -14.70
N ASP A 162 -13.53 17.06 -14.11
CA ASP A 162 -13.76 16.74 -12.69
C ASP A 162 -13.47 15.26 -12.36
N ILE A 163 -12.89 15.01 -11.19
CA ILE A 163 -12.61 13.65 -10.69
C ILE A 163 -13.92 12.86 -10.62
N LYS A 164 -13.90 11.64 -11.16
CA LYS A 164 -15.06 10.74 -11.19
C LYS A 164 -14.97 9.63 -10.16
N TYR A 165 -13.75 9.24 -9.82
CA TYR A 165 -13.50 8.17 -8.87
C TYR A 165 -12.19 8.38 -8.11
N ILE A 166 -12.19 7.98 -6.85
CA ILE A 166 -11.05 7.99 -5.93
C ILE A 166 -10.97 6.63 -5.24
N ASP A 167 -9.85 5.93 -5.39
CA ASP A 167 -9.48 4.78 -4.59
C ASP A 167 -8.49 5.23 -3.51
N PHE A 168 -8.91 5.14 -2.26
CA PHE A 168 -8.02 5.36 -1.13
C PHE A 168 -7.32 4.05 -0.82
N ARG A 169 -6.10 3.94 -1.32
CA ARG A 169 -5.21 2.85 -0.99
C ARG A 169 -4.64 3.14 0.38
N LYS A 170 -5.36 2.64 1.38
CA LYS A 170 -4.80 2.44 2.70
C LYS A 170 -4.19 1.06 2.71
N ASP A 171 -2.93 0.97 3.06
CA ASP A 171 -2.34 -0.29 3.47
C ASP A 171 -3.21 -0.87 4.59
N TRP A 172 -3.79 -2.06 4.39
CA TRP A 172 -4.89 -2.67 5.17
C TRP A 172 -4.69 -2.88 6.66
N SER A 173 -3.55 -2.47 7.14
CA SER A 173 -3.18 -2.62 8.50
C SER A 173 -2.60 -1.27 8.92
N PRO A 174 -3.05 -0.68 10.04
CA PRO A 174 -2.25 0.30 10.76
C PRO A 174 -0.89 -0.31 11.17
N HIS A 175 -0.76 -1.63 11.00
CA HIS A 175 0.45 -2.43 10.99
C HIS A 175 0.74 -2.97 9.56
N PHE A 176 0.88 -2.15 8.52
CA PHE A 176 1.67 -2.61 7.37
C PHE A 176 3.12 -2.62 7.85
N LYS A 177 3.39 -3.72 8.54
CA LYS A 177 4.54 -3.91 9.38
C LYS A 177 5.75 -4.05 8.48
N ARG A 178 6.84 -3.42 8.89
CA ARG A 178 8.14 -3.64 8.28
C ARG A 178 8.49 -5.11 8.49
N LEU A 179 8.43 -5.89 7.42
CA LEU A 179 8.92 -7.25 7.42
C LEU A 179 10.44 -7.17 7.45
N CYS A 180 11.02 -7.46 8.60
CA CYS A 180 12.45 -7.62 8.75
C CYS A 180 12.81 -9.10 8.65
N ILE A 181 13.70 -9.43 7.71
CA ILE A 181 14.37 -10.74 7.71
C ILE A 181 15.45 -10.70 8.78
N MET A 182 15.33 -11.53 9.80
CA MET A 182 16.32 -11.67 10.86
C MET A 182 17.46 -12.61 10.43
N PRO A 183 18.66 -12.53 11.06
CA PRO A 183 19.78 -13.40 10.71
C PRO A 183 19.47 -14.91 10.85
N ASP A 184 18.53 -15.26 11.72
CA ASP A 184 18.08 -16.65 11.96
C ASP A 184 16.97 -17.10 10.98
N GLY A 185 16.59 -16.26 10.03
CA GLY A 185 15.56 -16.53 9.04
C GLY A 185 14.13 -16.27 9.50
N ARG A 186 13.92 -15.78 10.72
CA ARG A 186 12.59 -15.33 11.14
C ARG A 186 12.20 -14.09 10.35
N LEU A 187 10.95 -14.05 9.90
CA LEU A 187 10.30 -12.83 9.47
C LEU A 187 9.67 -12.20 10.70
N VAL A 188 10.19 -11.05 11.10
CA VAL A 188 9.66 -10.28 12.22
C VAL A 188 8.94 -9.06 11.67
N GLU A 189 7.76 -8.82 12.22
CA GLU A 189 6.91 -7.74 11.80
C GLU A 189 6.80 -6.72 12.95
N THR A 190 7.02 -5.43 12.68
CA THR A 190 6.93 -4.34 13.68
C THR A 190 5.84 -3.34 13.31
N GLY A 191 5.06 -2.90 14.28
CA GLY A 191 3.87 -2.06 14.13
C GLY A 191 4.10 -0.55 14.10
N GLY A 192 5.34 -0.07 14.23
CA GLY A 192 5.67 1.37 14.23
C GLY A 192 7.17 1.67 14.32
N LEU A 193 7.56 2.96 14.23
CA LEU A 193 8.97 3.39 14.30
C LEU A 193 9.61 3.05 15.65
N GLU A 194 8.85 3.18 16.75
CA GLU A 194 9.28 2.94 18.12
C GLU A 194 9.54 1.46 18.36
N GLU A 195 8.63 0.59 17.94
CA GLU A 195 8.78 -0.86 18.06
C GLU A 195 9.93 -1.35 17.18
N PHE A 196 10.05 -0.81 15.96
CA PHE A 196 11.18 -1.10 15.09
C PHE A 196 12.50 -0.65 15.71
N ALA A 197 12.56 0.56 16.26
CA ALA A 197 13.73 1.10 16.94
C ALA A 197 14.11 0.23 18.14
N GLN A 198 13.14 -0.15 18.97
CA GLN A 198 13.33 -1.01 20.13
C GLN A 198 13.80 -2.42 19.73
N LEU A 199 13.17 -3.04 18.74
CA LEU A 199 13.56 -4.35 18.22
C LEU A 199 15.00 -4.34 17.71
N HIS A 200 15.38 -3.25 17.05
CA HIS A 200 16.68 -3.14 16.42
C HIS A 200 17.77 -2.56 17.32
N GLY A 201 17.44 -2.04 18.51
CA GLY A 201 18.39 -1.39 19.40
C GLY A 201 18.90 -0.05 18.85
N ILE A 202 18.08 0.64 18.07
CA ILE A 202 18.41 1.93 17.44
C ILE A 202 17.50 3.04 17.95
N THR A 203 17.82 4.29 17.64
CA THR A 203 16.93 5.41 17.94
C THR A 203 15.79 5.51 16.92
N VAL A 204 14.67 6.11 17.32
CA VAL A 204 13.52 6.41 16.43
C VAL A 204 13.94 7.26 15.24
N ALA A 205 14.85 8.23 15.44
CA ALA A 205 15.38 9.06 14.37
C ALA A 205 16.17 8.23 13.33
N GLN A 206 17.04 7.32 13.79
CA GLN A 206 17.77 6.41 12.89
C GLN A 206 16.83 5.46 12.16
N ALA A 207 15.81 4.93 12.85
CA ALA A 207 14.78 4.11 12.24
C ALA A 207 14.06 4.87 11.12
N LYS A 208 13.67 6.12 11.37
CA LYS A 208 12.98 6.99 10.41
C LYS A 208 13.85 7.24 9.17
N THR A 209 15.09 7.69 9.37
CA THR A 209 16.03 7.92 8.26
C THR A 209 16.23 6.66 7.41
N LEU A 210 16.43 5.51 8.04
CA LEU A 210 16.70 4.26 7.32
C LEU A 210 15.52 3.79 6.46
N VAL A 211 14.28 3.91 6.96
CA VAL A 211 13.09 3.47 6.21
C VAL A 211 12.67 4.45 5.12
N GLU A 212 13.02 5.72 5.27
CA GLU A 212 12.75 6.77 4.28
C GLU A 212 13.72 6.74 3.12
N GLN A 213 15.00 6.59 3.44
CA GLN A 213 16.10 6.84 2.52
C GLN A 213 16.75 5.54 2.05
N GLY A 214 16.45 4.42 2.71
CA GLY A 214 17.18 3.17 2.55
C GLY A 214 18.62 3.27 3.05
N GLY A 215 19.45 2.30 2.67
CA GLY A 215 20.87 2.23 3.03
C GLY A 215 21.16 1.20 4.11
N ILE A 216 22.25 1.42 4.84
CA ILE A 216 22.70 0.54 5.92
C ILE A 216 22.89 1.32 7.21
N LEU A 217 22.65 0.65 8.34
CA LEU A 217 22.92 1.14 9.67
C LEU A 217 23.64 0.05 10.46
N GLU A 218 24.86 0.33 10.92
CA GLU A 218 25.58 -0.57 11.81
C GLU A 218 25.03 -0.46 13.24
N VAL A 219 24.78 -1.61 13.87
CA VAL A 219 24.25 -1.69 15.23
C VAL A 219 24.97 -2.81 15.97
N ASP A 220 25.78 -2.48 16.98
CA ASP A 220 26.53 -3.43 17.80
C ASP A 220 27.32 -4.49 16.99
N GLY A 221 27.91 -4.07 15.86
CA GLY A 221 28.68 -4.94 14.96
C GLY A 221 27.84 -5.78 13.99
N GLU A 222 26.51 -5.75 14.12
CA GLU A 222 25.56 -6.21 13.11
C GLU A 222 25.22 -5.08 12.14
N VAL A 223 24.50 -5.41 11.06
CA VAL A 223 24.04 -4.38 10.11
C VAL A 223 22.57 -4.56 9.80
N LEU A 224 21.83 -3.46 9.87
CA LEU A 224 20.47 -3.33 9.40
C LEU A 224 20.50 -2.70 8.01
N ALA A 225 20.08 -3.46 7.01
CA ALA A 225 20.05 -3.02 5.63
C ALA A 225 18.59 -2.75 5.23
N CYS A 226 18.36 -1.63 4.55
CA CYS A 226 17.07 -1.26 4.00
C CYS A 226 17.20 -0.89 2.53
N GLN A 227 16.37 -1.48 1.69
CA GLN A 227 16.26 -1.11 0.29
C GLN A 227 14.85 -0.62 0.01
N ILE A 228 14.74 0.49 -0.70
CA ILE A 228 13.45 1.01 -1.15
C ILE A 228 13.13 0.36 -2.50
N VAL A 229 12.15 -0.54 -2.52
CA VAL A 229 11.70 -1.25 -3.71
C VAL A 229 10.28 -0.81 -4.01
N ASN A 230 10.07 -0.21 -5.18
CA ASN A 230 8.75 0.33 -5.59
C ASN A 230 8.13 1.29 -4.54
N GLY A 231 8.97 2.11 -3.88
CA GLY A 231 8.52 3.02 -2.83
C GLY A 231 8.29 2.37 -1.47
N GLN A 232 8.57 1.08 -1.30
CA GLN A 232 8.39 0.36 -0.04
C GLN A 232 9.73 -0.05 0.59
N PRO A 233 9.92 0.13 1.90
CA PRO A 233 11.14 -0.29 2.59
C PRO A 233 11.16 -1.81 2.82
N ALA A 234 12.09 -2.49 2.18
CA ALA A 234 12.44 -3.89 2.45
C ALA A 234 13.65 -3.91 3.41
N VAL A 235 13.50 -4.53 4.57
CA VAL A 235 14.52 -4.52 5.63
C VAL A 235 15.05 -5.92 5.91
N ALA A 236 16.37 -6.04 6.06
CA ALA A 236 17.02 -7.25 6.52
C ALA A 236 18.09 -6.91 7.57
N ARG A 237 18.15 -7.71 8.64
CA ARG A 237 19.19 -7.62 9.66
C ARG A 237 20.19 -8.75 9.44
N PHE A 238 21.47 -8.41 9.47
CA PHE A 238 22.58 -9.31 9.22
C PHE A 238 23.48 -9.38 10.45
N SER A 239 23.87 -10.60 10.81
CA SER A 239 24.83 -10.82 11.90
C SER A 239 26.20 -10.22 11.55
N ALA A 240 27.04 -10.03 12.57
CA ALA A 240 28.44 -9.61 12.37
C ALA A 240 29.18 -10.52 11.37
N LYS A 241 28.93 -11.84 11.41
CA LYS A 241 29.52 -12.81 10.47
C LYS A 241 29.08 -12.56 9.03
N HIS A 242 27.79 -12.28 8.80
CA HIS A 242 27.28 -11.94 7.47
C HIS A 242 27.94 -10.66 6.97
N TYR A 243 28.09 -9.66 7.84
CA TYR A 243 28.64 -8.38 7.46
C TYR A 243 30.15 -8.46 7.14
N THR A 244 30.93 -9.22 7.90
CA THR A 244 32.34 -9.52 7.56
C THR A 244 32.45 -10.15 6.17
N LYS A 245 31.61 -11.16 5.89
CA LYS A 245 31.59 -11.83 4.57
C LYS A 245 31.18 -10.87 3.44
N ALA A 246 30.25 -9.94 3.71
CA ALA A 246 29.87 -8.91 2.74
C ALA A 246 31.04 -7.95 2.47
N LYS A 247 31.80 -7.52 3.49
CA LYS A 247 33.01 -6.69 3.32
C LYS A 247 34.09 -7.41 2.50
N GLU A 248 34.27 -8.71 2.69
CA GLU A 248 35.17 -9.53 1.86
C GLU A 248 34.73 -9.60 0.40
N LEU A 249 33.43 -9.72 0.14
CA LEU A 249 32.87 -9.69 -1.21
C LEU A 249 33.01 -8.30 -1.86
N MET A 250 32.80 -7.22 -1.11
CA MET A 250 33.07 -5.86 -1.60
C MET A 250 34.52 -5.71 -2.03
N ALA A 251 35.48 -6.17 -1.20
CA ALA A 251 36.90 -6.05 -1.49
C ALA A 251 37.37 -6.93 -2.65
N SER A 252 36.85 -8.15 -2.78
CA SER A 252 37.26 -9.10 -3.82
C SER A 252 36.57 -8.92 -5.17
N LYS A 253 35.31 -8.48 -5.18
CA LYS A 253 34.49 -8.33 -6.40
C LYS A 253 34.18 -6.88 -6.78
N GLY A 254 34.57 -5.91 -5.95
CA GLY A 254 34.29 -4.49 -6.17
C GLY A 254 32.80 -4.13 -6.07
N LEU A 255 32.02 -4.91 -5.31
CA LEU A 255 30.57 -4.73 -5.18
C LEU A 255 30.23 -3.57 -4.24
N HIS A 256 29.06 -2.96 -4.46
CA HIS A 256 28.44 -2.08 -3.48
C HIS A 256 27.99 -2.90 -2.26
N VAL A 257 27.99 -2.28 -1.07
CA VAL A 257 27.72 -2.99 0.20
C VAL A 257 26.34 -3.66 0.24
N MET A 258 25.32 -3.03 -0.35
CA MET A 258 23.96 -3.60 -0.42
C MET A 258 23.90 -4.83 -1.33
N ASP A 259 24.66 -4.84 -2.43
CA ASP A 259 24.72 -5.98 -3.35
C ASP A 259 25.45 -7.15 -2.69
N ALA A 260 26.55 -6.86 -1.98
CA ALA A 260 27.29 -7.85 -1.21
C ALA A 260 26.45 -8.46 -0.07
N LEU A 261 25.68 -7.65 0.65
CA LEU A 261 24.75 -8.12 1.69
C LEU A 261 23.61 -8.96 1.11
N SER A 262 23.06 -8.54 -0.03
CA SER A 262 22.03 -9.31 -0.74
C SER A 262 22.55 -10.67 -1.20
N GLU A 263 23.78 -10.73 -1.74
CA GLU A 263 24.42 -11.99 -2.12
C GLU A 263 24.66 -12.90 -0.91
N VAL A 264 25.11 -12.34 0.23
CA VAL A 264 25.29 -13.12 1.47
C VAL A 264 23.96 -13.66 1.98
N GLY A 265 22.91 -12.82 2.03
CA GLY A 265 21.58 -13.23 2.52
C GLY A 265 20.93 -14.28 1.64
N TYR A 266 20.99 -14.12 0.31
CA TYR A 266 20.43 -15.08 -0.64
C TYR A 266 21.10 -16.46 -0.56
N ASN A 267 22.42 -16.47 -0.35
CA ASN A 267 23.20 -17.69 -0.22
C ASN A 267 23.20 -18.28 1.20
N ASP A 268 22.52 -17.65 2.17
CA ASP A 268 22.39 -18.16 3.53
C ASP A 268 21.06 -18.95 3.68
N PRO A 269 21.12 -20.29 3.82
CA PRO A 269 19.91 -21.11 3.94
C PRO A 269 19.08 -20.83 5.19
N ALA A 270 19.67 -20.24 6.24
CA ALA A 270 18.91 -19.83 7.41
C ALA A 270 18.07 -18.59 7.06
N MET A 271 18.68 -17.54 6.51
CA MET A 271 17.95 -16.31 6.14
C MET A 271 16.84 -16.55 5.12
N MET A 272 17.05 -17.44 4.14
CA MET A 272 16.06 -17.76 3.11
C MET A 272 14.90 -18.64 3.61
N ARG A 273 15.02 -19.25 4.79
CA ARG A 273 14.02 -20.20 5.31
C ARG A 273 12.65 -19.56 5.55
N GLY A 274 12.61 -18.32 6.02
CA GLY A 274 11.37 -17.58 6.24
C GLY A 274 10.67 -17.21 4.93
N LEU A 275 11.43 -16.83 3.91
CA LEU A 275 10.94 -16.50 2.57
C LEU A 275 10.38 -17.75 1.85
N MET A 276 11.10 -18.87 1.89
CA MET A 276 10.66 -20.14 1.29
C MET A 276 9.36 -20.67 1.91
N ARG A 277 9.16 -20.52 3.22
CA ARG A 277 7.90 -20.92 3.88
C ARG A 277 6.71 -20.07 3.42
N LYS A 278 6.93 -18.76 3.18
CA LYS A 278 5.89 -17.83 2.69
C LYS A 278 5.47 -18.17 1.26
N GLU A 279 6.42 -18.53 0.39
CA GLU A 279 6.14 -18.99 -0.97
C GLU A 279 5.33 -20.31 -0.99
N LEU A 280 5.62 -21.24 -0.08
CA LEU A 280 4.90 -22.51 0.02
C LEU A 280 3.46 -22.39 0.55
N THR A 281 3.16 -21.34 1.33
CA THR A 281 1.81 -21.09 1.89
C THR A 281 0.95 -20.14 1.05
N GLY A 282 1.53 -19.41 0.09
CA GLY A 282 0.80 -18.48 -0.79
C GLY A 282 0.21 -19.09 -2.06
N GLY A 283 0.37 -20.41 -2.25
CA GLY A 283 -0.10 -21.15 -3.42
C GLY A 283 -1.26 -22.12 -3.15
N ARG A 284 -2.02 -21.94 -2.06
CA ARG A 284 -3.22 -22.73 -1.76
C ARG A 284 -4.39 -21.84 -1.37
#